data_AF-A0A4Q0RXM9-F1
#
_entry.id   AF-A0A4Q0RXM9-F1
#
_cell.length_a   1.000
_cell.length_b   1.000
_cell.length_c   1.000
_cell.angle_alpha   90.00
_cell.angle_beta   90.00
_cell.angle_gamma   90.00
#
_symmetry.space_group_name_H-M   'P 1'
#
loop_
_entity.id
_entity.type
_entity.pdbx_description
1 polymer ?
#
loop_
_entity_poly.entity_id
_entity_poly.type
_entity_poly.pdbx_seq_one_letter_code
_entity_poly.pdbx_strand_id
1 'polypeptide(L)'
;MIKLLLGLALTVAGGSAWCVEDVPRPLLEKGGQPVDWWFTFKFNAQKSFAGCGPVEGPRACIFGGKVRAKDRFGQQFAFASSSASKLSQGKGCVGATTTDPVGATFDQVYNGNFFYLIWNDQFYGDPIKSANSPWGHSKGLLAWNDAGEGFVMQVSTPSWPGSGSNRIVRKAGNTLGCISSNNNLLASQHFFALKLTKDDLVEVLKGLKAAGVATDPTKKQIVRNGGPDDVQELVGELGELPKKKKPSTATGDFFTRRDLSTKVILIAKTASLTAPPWEVVSAILSGTAERSATWWTKPKIPSTNKNSKVKCLEPFELDKKPGPVAIALTGAWKDQPIKLNAPSNHAKIGVSSAGGHSYVIFGDLNQQGALNPPGCDSSQNGRGGLFFVIDNKPLHDSVADLIDGDTAPMK
;
A
#
# COMPACT_ATOMS: atom_id res chain seq x y z
N MET A 1 -53.84 -54.56 26.18
CA MET A 1 -52.53 -53.89 26.04
C MET A 1 -51.84 -54.40 24.79
N ILE A 2 -52.01 -53.73 23.64
CA ILE A 2 -51.17 -53.93 22.45
C ILE A 2 -50.97 -52.53 21.85
N LYS A 3 -49.70 -52.14 21.69
CA LYS A 3 -49.23 -50.79 21.39
C LYS A 3 -49.45 -50.45 19.91
N LEU A 4 -49.99 -49.26 19.67
CA LEU A 4 -50.01 -48.57 18.39
C LEU A 4 -48.60 -48.03 18.08
N LEU A 5 -48.00 -48.46 16.98
CA LEU A 5 -46.73 -47.93 16.45
C LEU A 5 -47.06 -47.04 15.25
N LEU A 6 -47.10 -45.72 15.47
CA LEU A 6 -47.07 -44.71 14.42
C LEU A 6 -45.61 -44.51 13.99
N GLY A 7 -45.29 -44.93 12.76
CA GLY A 7 -44.02 -44.60 12.11
C GLY A 7 -44.09 -43.20 11.50
N LEU A 8 -43.44 -42.22 12.13
CA LEU A 8 -43.23 -40.89 11.56
C LEU A 8 -41.88 -40.90 10.81
N ALA A 9 -41.93 -40.95 9.48
CA ALA A 9 -40.74 -40.80 8.64
C ALA A 9 -40.37 -39.30 8.58
N LEU A 10 -39.36 -38.90 9.36
CA LEU A 10 -38.77 -37.57 9.29
C LEU A 10 -37.74 -37.55 8.13
N THR A 11 -38.11 -36.98 6.99
CA THR A 11 -37.16 -36.63 5.94
C THR A 11 -36.34 -35.41 6.40
N VAL A 12 -35.15 -35.65 6.94
CA VAL A 12 -34.17 -34.58 7.15
C VAL A 12 -33.53 -34.27 5.80
N ALA A 13 -34.04 -33.25 5.12
CA ALA A 13 -33.33 -32.63 4.02
C ALA A 13 -32.06 -32.01 4.59
N GLY A 14 -30.94 -32.71 4.44
CA GLY A 14 -29.60 -32.17 4.67
C GLY A 14 -29.32 -31.07 3.65
N GLY A 15 -29.80 -29.86 3.94
CA GLY A 15 -29.26 -28.66 3.33
C GLY A 15 -27.80 -28.60 3.73
N SER A 16 -26.90 -28.84 2.79
CA SER A 16 -25.49 -28.54 2.92
C SER A 16 -25.41 -27.09 3.39
N ALA A 17 -25.08 -26.88 4.66
CA ALA A 17 -24.60 -25.59 5.11
C ALA A 17 -23.34 -25.34 4.28
N TRP A 18 -23.47 -24.49 3.26
CA TRP A 18 -22.34 -23.95 2.56
C TRP A 18 -21.53 -23.25 3.65
N CYS A 19 -20.45 -23.87 4.10
CA CYS A 19 -19.43 -23.16 4.84
C CYS A 19 -19.11 -21.96 3.94
N VAL A 20 -19.51 -20.76 4.38
CA VAL A 20 -18.96 -19.55 3.79
C VAL A 20 -17.46 -19.71 3.95
N GLU A 21 -16.76 -19.95 2.83
CA GLU A 21 -15.30 -19.98 2.86
C GLU A 21 -14.84 -18.70 3.53
N ASP A 22 -14.03 -18.85 4.58
CA ASP A 22 -13.48 -17.71 5.29
C ASP A 22 -12.73 -16.85 4.26
N VAL A 23 -13.12 -15.59 4.10
CA VAL A 23 -12.49 -14.68 3.13
C VAL A 23 -11.65 -13.69 3.91
N PRO A 24 -10.34 -13.55 3.62
CA PRO A 24 -9.55 -12.52 4.27
C PRO A 24 -10.05 -11.15 3.82
N ARG A 25 -10.34 -10.24 4.76
CA ARG A 25 -10.86 -8.89 4.45
C ARG A 25 -10.12 -7.80 5.23
N PRO A 26 -10.13 -6.53 4.79
CA PRO A 26 -9.63 -5.44 5.61
C PRO A 26 -10.41 -5.34 6.94
N LEU A 27 -9.69 -5.34 8.06
CA LEU A 27 -10.24 -5.23 9.42
C LEU A 27 -9.68 -4.00 10.14
N LEU A 28 -10.49 -3.40 11.01
CA LEU A 28 -10.04 -2.35 11.93
C LEU A 28 -9.57 -2.93 13.28
N GLU A 29 -10.17 -4.06 13.68
CA GLU A 29 -9.82 -4.86 14.84
C GLU A 29 -10.20 -6.33 14.59
N LYS A 30 -9.52 -7.25 15.26
CA LYS A 30 -9.78 -8.69 15.12
C LYS A 30 -11.16 -9.06 15.65
N GLY A 31 -11.93 -9.79 14.83
CA GLY A 31 -13.32 -10.14 15.12
C GLY A 31 -14.31 -8.99 14.92
N GLY A 32 -13.84 -7.80 14.52
CA GLY A 32 -14.68 -6.68 14.14
C GLY A 32 -15.32 -6.87 12.75
N GLN A 33 -16.24 -5.98 12.40
CA GLN A 33 -16.87 -5.99 11.08
C GLN A 33 -15.85 -5.62 9.99
N PRO A 34 -15.79 -6.38 8.88
CA PRO A 34 -14.96 -6.03 7.73
C PRO A 34 -15.34 -4.68 7.12
N VAL A 35 -14.34 -4.01 6.55
CA VAL A 35 -14.51 -2.79 5.75
C VAL A 35 -14.02 -3.03 4.34
N ASP A 36 -14.53 -2.28 3.36
CA ASP A 36 -14.08 -2.41 1.97
C ASP A 36 -12.66 -1.85 1.80
N TRP A 37 -12.32 -0.82 2.57
CA TRP A 37 -10.96 -0.29 2.63
C TRP A 37 -10.66 0.37 3.97
N TRP A 38 -9.39 0.44 4.32
CA TRP A 38 -8.89 1.34 5.36
C TRP A 38 -7.56 1.98 4.96
N PHE A 39 -7.31 3.15 5.51
CA PHE A 39 -6.05 3.89 5.39
C PHE A 39 -5.50 4.20 6.77
N THR A 40 -4.21 3.97 6.98
CA THR A 40 -3.50 4.32 8.21
C THR A 40 -2.25 5.14 7.88
N PHE A 41 -2.12 6.31 8.50
CA PHE A 41 -0.92 7.14 8.50
C PHE A 41 -0.21 7.04 9.85
N LYS A 42 0.95 6.39 9.86
CA LYS A 42 1.84 6.38 11.02
C LYS A 42 2.63 7.67 11.06
N PHE A 43 2.60 8.38 12.18
CA PHE A 43 3.41 9.58 12.39
C PHE A 43 4.90 9.25 12.54
N ASN A 44 5.76 10.22 12.25
CA ASN A 44 7.19 10.16 12.50
C ASN A 44 7.49 10.27 14.01
N ALA A 45 8.76 10.14 14.40
CA ALA A 45 9.14 10.22 15.81
C ALA A 45 9.34 11.66 16.32
N GLN A 46 8.67 12.69 15.77
CA GLN A 46 8.71 14.03 16.35
C GLN A 46 8.27 14.03 17.82
N LYS A 47 8.70 15.01 18.62
CA LYS A 47 8.44 15.02 20.07
C LYS A 47 6.94 14.88 20.39
N SER A 48 6.09 15.55 19.60
CA SER A 48 4.63 15.49 19.68
C SER A 48 4.04 14.12 19.33
N PHE A 49 4.77 13.27 18.60
CA PHE A 49 4.31 11.98 18.08
C PHE A 49 5.17 10.80 18.55
N ALA A 50 6.01 11.01 19.57
CA ALA A 50 6.83 9.95 20.13
C ALA A 50 5.95 8.90 20.84
N GLY A 51 6.38 7.64 20.82
CA GLY A 51 5.66 6.57 21.51
C GLY A 51 4.46 6.02 20.72
N CYS A 52 3.44 5.59 21.47
CA CYS A 52 2.25 4.89 20.97
C CYS A 52 0.95 5.67 21.18
N GLY A 53 1.05 6.96 21.54
CA GLY A 53 -0.09 7.86 21.59
C GLY A 53 -0.72 7.94 22.97
N PRO A 54 -1.91 8.55 23.09
CA PRO A 54 -2.51 8.88 24.38
C PRO A 54 -2.97 7.66 25.19
N VAL A 55 -3.06 6.49 24.55
CA VAL A 55 -3.28 5.21 25.23
C VAL A 55 -2.01 4.39 25.07
N GLU A 56 -1.16 4.41 26.09
CA GLU A 56 0.08 3.65 26.09
C GLU A 56 -0.20 2.17 26.40
N GLY A 57 -0.20 1.34 25.35
CA GLY A 57 -0.01 -0.10 25.49
C GLY A 57 1.48 -0.44 25.33
N PRO A 58 1.99 -1.52 25.96
CA PRO A 58 3.36 -1.95 25.73
C PRO A 58 3.56 -2.30 24.25
N ARG A 59 4.70 -1.92 23.67
CA ARG A 59 5.11 -2.47 22.37
C ARG A 59 5.20 -3.98 22.50
N ALA A 60 4.40 -4.71 21.74
CA ALA A 60 4.44 -6.15 21.65
C ALA A 60 4.91 -6.57 20.25
N CYS A 61 5.61 -7.69 20.16
CA CYS A 61 6.08 -8.26 18.90
C CYS A 61 5.23 -9.48 18.53
N ILE A 62 3.93 -9.25 18.31
CA ILE A 62 2.90 -10.28 18.12
C ILE A 62 3.10 -11.17 16.87
N PHE A 63 3.90 -10.70 15.90
CA PHE A 63 4.30 -11.44 14.71
C PHE A 63 5.81 -11.78 14.75
N GLY A 64 6.36 -11.96 15.94
CA GLY A 64 7.78 -12.24 16.15
C GLY A 64 8.69 -11.01 16.00
N GLY A 65 9.98 -11.22 16.29
CA GLY A 65 10.97 -10.16 16.50
C GLY A 65 11.18 -9.86 17.98
N LYS A 66 11.85 -8.75 18.27
CA LYS A 66 12.09 -8.31 19.66
C LYS A 66 11.89 -6.81 19.76
N VAL A 67 11.29 -6.36 20.85
CA VAL A 67 11.15 -4.92 21.13
C VAL A 67 12.55 -4.35 21.22
N ARG A 68 12.82 -3.32 20.42
CA ARG A 68 14.11 -2.62 20.44
C ARG A 68 13.99 -1.41 21.35
N ALA A 69 14.81 -1.38 22.40
CA ALA A 69 15.02 -0.17 23.19
C ALA A 69 15.52 0.93 22.24
N LYS A 70 14.80 2.05 22.21
CA LYS A 70 15.15 3.24 21.45
C LYS A 70 14.71 4.43 22.27
N ASP A 71 15.62 5.39 22.43
CA ASP A 71 15.34 6.63 23.17
C ASP A 71 14.23 7.45 22.50
N ARG A 72 14.01 7.22 21.20
CA ARG A 72 13.00 7.90 20.41
C ARG A 72 12.43 6.99 19.31
N PHE A 73 11.11 6.89 19.27
CA PHE A 73 10.36 6.17 18.23
C PHE A 73 8.97 6.80 18.06
N GLY A 74 8.33 6.60 16.91
CA GLY A 74 6.95 7.01 16.65
C GLY A 74 6.16 5.85 16.06
N GLN A 75 5.08 5.45 16.73
CA GLN A 75 4.08 4.49 16.26
C GLN A 75 2.66 4.99 16.52
N GLN A 76 2.51 6.25 16.92
CA GLN A 76 1.25 6.96 16.87
C GLN A 76 0.75 7.00 15.41
N PHE A 77 -0.57 6.97 15.23
CA PHE A 77 -1.17 6.97 13.91
C PHE A 77 -2.56 7.61 13.89
N ALA A 78 -2.95 8.05 12.70
CA ALA A 78 -4.34 8.33 12.37
C ALA A 78 -4.83 7.31 11.34
N PHE A 79 -6.13 7.01 11.34
CA PHE A 79 -6.72 6.07 10.40
C PHE A 79 -8.14 6.45 10.01
N ALA A 80 -8.58 5.94 8.86
CA ALA A 80 -9.92 6.07 8.31
C ALA A 80 -10.30 4.78 7.56
N SER A 81 -11.59 4.60 7.26
CA SER A 81 -12.10 3.42 6.58
C SER A 81 -13.37 3.69 5.78
N SER A 82 -13.82 2.70 5.01
CA SER A 82 -15.08 2.81 4.27
C SER A 82 -16.31 3.00 5.16
N SER A 83 -16.26 2.61 6.43
CA SER A 83 -17.35 2.84 7.40
C SER A 83 -17.21 4.15 8.20
N ALA A 84 -15.99 4.69 8.29
CA ALA A 84 -15.69 5.96 8.94
C ALA A 84 -14.57 6.66 8.18
N SER A 85 -14.94 7.42 7.16
CA SER A 85 -14.03 7.87 6.10
C SER A 85 -13.21 9.11 6.43
N LYS A 86 -13.45 9.77 7.56
CA LYS A 86 -12.61 10.87 8.05
C LYS A 86 -11.49 10.32 8.94
N LEU A 87 -10.26 10.87 8.81
CA LEU A 87 -9.16 10.50 9.71
C LEU A 87 -9.51 10.72 11.18
N SER A 88 -9.22 9.70 11.99
CA SER A 88 -9.39 9.69 13.43
C SER A 88 -8.12 9.20 14.13
N GLN A 89 -7.94 9.58 15.40
CA GLN A 89 -6.77 9.20 16.18
C GLN A 89 -6.80 7.70 16.50
N GLY A 90 -5.75 6.97 16.10
CA GLY A 90 -5.52 5.59 16.50
C GLY A 90 -5.10 5.46 17.96
N LYS A 91 -5.33 4.28 18.52
CA LYS A 91 -4.94 3.90 19.89
C LYS A 91 -3.78 2.91 19.85
N GLY A 92 -2.85 3.03 20.80
CA GLY A 92 -1.71 2.12 20.90
C GLY A 92 -0.70 2.25 19.75
N CYS A 93 0.22 1.29 19.69
CA CYS A 93 1.26 1.29 18.67
C CYS A 93 0.73 0.59 17.41
N VAL A 94 0.69 1.30 16.27
CA VAL A 94 0.25 0.68 15.00
C VAL A 94 1.03 -0.61 14.70
N GLY A 95 0.30 -1.66 14.32
CA GLY A 95 0.83 -2.97 13.97
C GLY A 95 1.40 -3.80 15.13
N ALA A 96 1.23 -3.36 16.38
CA ALA A 96 1.70 -4.08 17.57
C ALA A 96 0.57 -4.82 18.30
N THR A 97 -0.68 -4.66 17.87
CA THR A 97 -1.86 -5.27 18.49
C THR A 97 -2.79 -5.84 17.42
N THR A 98 -3.80 -6.61 17.80
CA THR A 98 -4.90 -6.99 16.90
C THR A 98 -6.11 -6.07 17.05
N THR A 99 -5.95 -4.92 17.73
CA THR A 99 -6.98 -3.89 17.94
C THR A 99 -6.71 -2.62 17.11
N ASP A 100 -5.78 -2.71 16.16
CA ASP A 100 -5.48 -1.67 15.19
C ASP A 100 -5.58 -2.22 13.75
N PRO A 101 -5.87 -1.38 12.74
CA PRO A 101 -6.18 -1.86 11.40
C PRO A 101 -5.06 -2.70 10.77
N VAL A 102 -3.80 -2.29 10.97
CA VAL A 102 -2.62 -2.93 10.39
C VAL A 102 -2.43 -4.31 11.00
N GLY A 103 -2.41 -4.39 12.33
CA GLY A 103 -2.20 -5.66 13.01
C GLY A 103 -3.38 -6.62 12.89
N ALA A 104 -4.62 -6.13 12.99
CA ALA A 104 -5.82 -6.96 12.80
C ALA A 104 -5.89 -7.57 11.39
N THR A 105 -5.64 -6.76 10.37
CA THR A 105 -5.69 -7.24 8.98
C THR A 105 -4.57 -8.23 8.69
N PHE A 106 -3.35 -7.95 9.17
CA PHE A 106 -2.20 -8.83 8.95
C PHE A 106 -2.27 -10.14 9.76
N ASP A 107 -2.92 -10.13 10.92
CA ASP A 107 -3.14 -11.32 11.76
C ASP A 107 -3.87 -12.44 11.01
N GLN A 108 -4.87 -12.08 10.20
CA GLN A 108 -5.59 -13.03 9.35
C GLN A 108 -4.65 -13.82 8.45
N VAL A 109 -3.61 -13.19 7.93
CA VAL A 109 -2.66 -13.83 7.02
C VAL A 109 -1.64 -14.63 7.84
N TYR A 110 -0.97 -13.96 8.78
CA TYR A 110 0.13 -14.54 9.54
C TYR A 110 -0.28 -15.74 10.39
N ASN A 111 -1.47 -15.69 10.99
CA ASN A 111 -2.00 -16.75 11.85
C ASN A 111 -3.13 -17.58 11.20
N GLY A 112 -3.57 -17.24 9.99
CA GLY A 112 -4.61 -17.97 9.28
C GLY A 112 -4.08 -18.99 8.26
N ASN A 113 -4.97 -19.43 7.38
CA ASN A 113 -4.69 -20.48 6.40
C ASN A 113 -4.87 -20.03 4.93
N PHE A 114 -4.86 -18.72 4.69
CA PHE A 114 -5.04 -18.14 3.36
C PHE A 114 -3.81 -18.32 2.46
N PHE A 115 -4.03 -18.22 1.16
CA PHE A 115 -2.96 -17.99 0.20
C PHE A 115 -2.45 -16.56 0.36
N TYR A 116 -1.18 -16.34 0.05
CA TYR A 116 -0.58 -15.03 0.15
C TYR A 116 0.59 -14.83 -0.80
N LEU A 117 0.84 -13.55 -1.10
CA LEU A 117 2.01 -13.06 -1.78
C LEU A 117 2.51 -11.81 -1.06
N ILE A 118 3.77 -11.77 -0.70
CA ILE A 118 4.46 -10.60 -0.14
C ILE A 118 5.55 -10.15 -1.11
N TRP A 119 5.65 -8.85 -1.33
CA TRP A 119 6.70 -8.25 -2.14
C TRP A 119 7.32 -7.06 -1.41
N ASN A 120 8.61 -6.84 -1.64
CA ASN A 120 9.35 -5.71 -1.08
C ASN A 120 10.69 -5.57 -1.81
N ASP A 121 11.00 -4.38 -2.32
CA ASP A 121 12.31 -4.12 -2.93
C ASP A 121 13.45 -4.01 -1.89
N GLN A 122 13.13 -3.94 -0.60
CA GLN A 122 14.06 -3.66 0.48
C GLN A 122 13.97 -4.69 1.63
N PHE A 123 14.06 -5.98 1.31
CA PHE A 123 14.09 -7.05 2.32
C PHE A 123 15.40 -7.14 3.12
N TYR A 124 16.50 -6.57 2.62
CA TYR A 124 17.82 -6.59 3.25
C TYR A 124 18.37 -8.00 3.55
N GLY A 125 18.09 -8.97 2.67
CA GLY A 125 18.64 -10.32 2.75
C GLY A 125 17.79 -11.33 3.54
N ASP A 126 16.68 -10.91 4.15
CA ASP A 126 15.74 -11.79 4.83
C ASP A 126 14.29 -11.40 4.45
N PRO A 127 13.57 -12.19 3.64
CA PRO A 127 13.91 -13.54 3.15
C PRO A 127 14.75 -13.59 1.88
N ILE A 128 14.81 -12.51 1.11
CA ILE A 128 15.55 -12.44 -0.15
C ILE A 128 16.42 -11.17 -0.19
N LYS A 129 17.33 -11.08 -1.16
CA LYS A 129 18.16 -9.88 -1.37
C LYS A 129 17.27 -8.69 -1.75
N SER A 130 17.69 -7.49 -1.36
CA SER A 130 17.07 -6.26 -1.85
C SER A 130 17.26 -6.12 -3.36
N ALA A 131 16.30 -5.50 -4.02
CA ALA A 131 16.29 -5.26 -5.44
C ALA A 131 16.31 -3.74 -5.69
N ASN A 132 17.29 -3.27 -6.46
CA ASN A 132 17.45 -1.85 -6.79
C ASN A 132 16.80 -1.52 -8.14
N SER A 133 16.81 -0.25 -8.56
CA SER A 133 16.38 0.14 -9.91
C SER A 133 16.97 -0.80 -10.98
N PRO A 134 16.18 -1.30 -11.96
CA PRO A 134 14.84 -0.84 -12.34
C PRO A 134 13.66 -1.56 -11.67
N TRP A 135 13.92 -2.43 -10.68
CA TRP A 135 12.83 -3.11 -9.95
C TRP A 135 11.87 -2.10 -9.33
N GLY A 136 10.59 -2.45 -9.29
CA GLY A 136 9.57 -1.58 -8.75
C GLY A 136 9.87 -1.17 -7.31
N HIS A 137 9.63 0.10 -6.95
CA HIS A 137 9.81 0.58 -5.57
C HIS A 137 8.61 0.25 -4.68
N SER A 138 8.14 -0.97 -4.79
CA SER A 138 6.84 -1.39 -4.30
C SER A 138 6.96 -2.35 -3.13
N LYS A 139 6.00 -2.28 -2.20
CA LYS A 139 5.95 -3.14 -1.03
C LYS A 139 4.50 -3.40 -0.61
N GLY A 140 4.22 -4.61 -0.16
CA GLY A 140 2.90 -4.95 0.34
C GLY A 140 2.66 -6.43 0.50
N LEU A 141 1.39 -6.77 0.69
CA LEU A 141 0.89 -8.14 0.68
C LEU A 141 -0.45 -8.27 -0.05
N LEU A 142 -0.68 -9.45 -0.61
CA LEU A 142 -1.97 -9.95 -1.05
C LEU A 142 -2.30 -11.18 -0.21
N ALA A 143 -3.58 -11.36 0.12
CA ALA A 143 -4.10 -12.59 0.70
C ALA A 143 -5.46 -12.91 0.12
N TRP A 144 -5.73 -14.20 -0.13
CA TRP A 144 -6.97 -14.68 -0.76
C TRP A 144 -7.35 -16.10 -0.32
N ASN A 145 -8.63 -16.44 -0.50
CA ASN A 145 -9.20 -17.78 -0.27
C ASN A 145 -9.16 -18.65 -1.56
N ASP A 146 -9.76 -19.84 -1.51
CA ASP A 146 -9.83 -20.77 -2.65
C ASP A 146 -10.62 -20.19 -3.84
N ALA A 147 -11.58 -19.30 -3.62
CA ALA A 147 -12.30 -18.57 -4.65
C ALA A 147 -11.52 -17.38 -5.27
N GLY A 148 -10.34 -17.02 -4.76
CA GLY A 148 -9.58 -15.85 -5.20
C GLY A 148 -10.10 -14.52 -4.64
N GLU A 149 -11.03 -14.54 -3.70
CA GLU A 149 -11.49 -13.34 -2.99
C GLU A 149 -10.55 -13.00 -1.83
N GLY A 150 -10.32 -11.71 -1.58
CA GLY A 150 -9.38 -11.36 -0.53
C GLY A 150 -9.16 -9.86 -0.35
N PHE A 151 -7.90 -9.49 -0.12
CA PHE A 151 -7.48 -8.09 -0.02
C PHE A 151 -6.02 -7.87 -0.49
N VAL A 152 -5.73 -6.62 -0.87
CA VAL A 152 -4.37 -6.09 -1.01
C VAL A 152 -4.06 -5.15 0.14
N MET A 153 -2.83 -5.15 0.63
CA MET A 153 -2.30 -4.12 1.54
C MET A 153 -1.02 -3.51 0.95
N GLN A 154 -1.10 -2.26 0.48
CA GLN A 154 0.05 -1.47 0.07
C GLN A 154 0.71 -0.83 1.30
N VAL A 155 2.04 -0.85 1.37
CA VAL A 155 2.79 -0.30 2.50
C VAL A 155 3.99 0.50 2.03
N SER A 156 4.40 1.50 2.80
CA SER A 156 5.62 2.27 2.51
C SER A 156 6.84 1.80 3.31
N THR A 157 6.75 0.66 4.01
CA THR A 157 7.73 0.23 5.02
C THR A 157 8.79 -0.70 4.47
N PRO A 158 10.07 -0.28 4.34
CA PRO A 158 11.17 -1.21 4.06
C PRO A 158 11.15 -2.41 4.99
N SER A 159 11.44 -3.60 4.45
CA SER A 159 11.60 -4.83 5.23
C SER A 159 10.33 -5.33 5.94
N TRP A 160 9.13 -4.79 5.64
CA TRP A 160 7.87 -5.25 6.24
C TRP A 160 6.72 -5.25 5.23
N PRO A 161 5.83 -6.26 5.24
CA PRO A 161 5.99 -7.53 5.94
C PRO A 161 7.10 -8.37 5.29
N GLY A 162 7.63 -9.35 6.02
CA GLY A 162 8.70 -10.23 5.55
C GLY A 162 8.42 -11.73 5.72
N SER A 163 7.26 -12.09 6.27
CA SER A 163 6.73 -13.46 6.26
C SER A 163 5.21 -13.43 6.26
N GLY A 164 4.56 -14.36 5.56
CA GLY A 164 3.09 -14.48 5.53
C GLY A 164 2.55 -15.51 6.51
N SER A 165 3.40 -16.19 7.31
CA SER A 165 2.95 -17.27 8.19
C SER A 165 3.78 -17.39 9.46
N ASN A 166 3.11 -17.72 10.56
CA ASN A 166 3.72 -18.10 11.84
C ASN A 166 4.45 -19.45 11.78
N ARG A 167 4.20 -20.27 10.75
CA ARG A 167 4.85 -21.58 10.56
C ARG A 167 6.27 -21.45 10.01
N ILE A 168 6.55 -20.36 9.30
CA ILE A 168 7.87 -20.04 8.74
C ILE A 168 8.28 -18.70 9.33
N VAL A 169 8.80 -18.75 10.55
CA VAL A 169 9.16 -17.57 11.32
C VAL A 169 10.34 -16.87 10.67
N ARG A 170 10.17 -15.57 10.38
CA ARG A 170 11.24 -14.71 9.91
C ARG A 170 12.24 -14.43 11.01
N LYS A 171 13.54 -14.65 10.74
CA LYS A 171 14.62 -14.46 11.73
C LYS A 171 14.69 -13.01 12.23
N ALA A 172 14.54 -12.03 11.35
CA ALA A 172 14.55 -10.62 11.73
C ALA A 172 13.33 -10.20 12.57
N GLY A 173 12.25 -10.99 12.58
CA GLY A 173 10.93 -10.63 13.08
C GLY A 173 10.01 -10.09 11.99
N ASN A 174 8.72 -10.04 12.31
CA ASN A 174 7.68 -9.63 11.37
C ASN A 174 6.67 -8.65 11.98
N THR A 175 6.87 -8.21 13.22
CA THR A 175 6.05 -7.15 13.80
C THR A 175 6.59 -5.79 13.43
N LEU A 176 5.71 -4.87 13.01
CA LEU A 176 6.07 -3.49 12.70
C LEU A 176 6.76 -2.85 13.91
N GLY A 177 7.96 -2.30 13.70
CA GLY A 177 8.79 -1.74 14.77
C GLY A 177 9.64 -2.72 15.58
N CYS A 178 9.41 -4.04 15.46
CA CYS A 178 10.20 -5.07 16.16
C CYS A 178 11.27 -5.77 15.29
N ILE A 179 11.39 -5.38 14.02
CA ILE A 179 12.40 -5.95 13.12
C ILE A 179 13.80 -5.55 13.61
N SER A 180 14.75 -6.48 13.57
CA SER A 180 16.10 -6.32 14.12
C SER A 180 16.91 -5.17 13.53
N SER A 181 16.73 -4.85 12.25
CA SER A 181 17.37 -3.74 11.53
C SER A 181 16.34 -3.03 10.64
N ASN A 182 16.59 -1.74 10.33
CA ASN A 182 15.74 -0.92 9.46
C ASN A 182 14.25 -0.96 9.83
N ASN A 183 13.92 -0.81 11.12
CA ASN A 183 12.55 -0.89 11.62
C ASN A 183 11.69 0.37 11.39
N ASN A 184 12.25 1.39 10.75
CA ASN A 184 11.56 2.61 10.29
C ASN A 184 10.72 3.36 11.33
N LEU A 185 11.01 3.13 12.62
CA LEU A 185 10.33 3.76 13.74
C LEU A 185 10.45 5.29 13.79
N LEU A 186 11.38 5.88 13.04
CA LEU A 186 11.64 7.32 13.06
C LEU A 186 10.85 8.11 12.01
N ALA A 187 10.39 7.46 10.95
CA ALA A 187 9.78 8.13 9.80
C ALA A 187 8.27 7.89 9.76
N SER A 188 7.52 8.83 9.19
CA SER A 188 6.11 8.63 8.85
C SER A 188 5.97 7.56 7.77
N GLN A 189 4.88 6.81 7.79
CA GLN A 189 4.63 5.71 6.85
C GLN A 189 3.12 5.64 6.56
N HIS A 190 2.76 5.10 5.39
CA HIS A 190 1.36 4.78 5.12
C HIS A 190 1.14 3.29 4.91
N PHE A 191 -0.09 2.90 5.20
CA PHE A 191 -0.65 1.57 4.99
C PHE A 191 -2.04 1.77 4.40
N PHE A 192 -2.34 1.04 3.35
CA PHE A 192 -3.65 1.06 2.71
C PHE A 192 -4.07 -0.37 2.42
N ALA A 193 -5.26 -0.78 2.87
CA ALA A 193 -5.83 -2.07 2.54
C ALA A 193 -7.15 -1.93 1.79
N LEU A 194 -7.37 -2.81 0.82
CA LEU A 194 -8.52 -2.80 -0.07
C LEU A 194 -9.03 -4.22 -0.29
N LYS A 195 -10.33 -4.42 -0.11
CA LYS A 195 -11.07 -5.64 -0.45
C LYS A 195 -11.01 -5.88 -1.95
N LEU A 196 -10.80 -7.14 -2.32
CA LEU A 196 -10.72 -7.61 -3.69
C LEU A 196 -11.73 -8.73 -3.94
N THR A 197 -12.40 -8.65 -5.08
CA THR A 197 -12.96 -9.83 -5.75
C THR A 197 -11.83 -10.59 -6.47
N LYS A 198 -12.13 -11.78 -7.00
CA LYS A 198 -11.17 -12.54 -7.83
C LYS A 198 -10.69 -11.73 -9.04
N ASP A 199 -11.59 -11.02 -9.72
CA ASP A 199 -11.22 -10.23 -10.89
C ASP A 199 -10.33 -9.04 -10.50
N ASP A 200 -10.60 -8.40 -9.35
CA ASP A 200 -9.72 -7.35 -8.84
C ASP A 200 -8.34 -7.90 -8.47
N LEU A 201 -8.26 -9.10 -7.87
CA LEU A 201 -7.00 -9.78 -7.57
C LEU A 201 -6.18 -10.00 -8.84
N VAL A 202 -6.81 -10.46 -9.91
CA VAL A 202 -6.17 -10.63 -11.23
C VAL A 202 -5.62 -9.30 -11.75
N GLU A 203 -6.39 -8.21 -11.67
CA GLU A 203 -5.91 -6.89 -12.11
C GLU A 203 -4.76 -6.35 -11.24
N VAL A 204 -4.78 -6.59 -9.92
CA VAL A 204 -3.66 -6.24 -9.03
C VAL A 204 -2.41 -7.05 -9.38
N LEU A 205 -2.53 -8.37 -9.59
CA LEU A 205 -1.40 -9.23 -9.98
C LEU A 205 -0.78 -8.80 -11.31
N LYS A 206 -1.62 -8.48 -12.32
CA LYS A 206 -1.14 -7.90 -13.59
C LYS A 206 -0.42 -6.56 -13.36
N GLY A 207 -0.93 -5.71 -12.48
CA GLY A 207 -0.27 -4.48 -12.07
C GLY A 207 1.10 -4.71 -11.43
N LEU A 208 1.20 -5.66 -10.50
CA LEU A 208 2.45 -6.05 -9.84
C LEU A 208 3.47 -6.58 -10.86
N LYS A 209 3.03 -7.41 -11.81
CA LYS A 209 3.85 -7.89 -12.93
C LYS A 209 4.36 -6.72 -13.77
N ALA A 210 3.49 -5.81 -14.19
CA ALA A 210 3.86 -4.63 -14.98
C ALA A 210 4.83 -3.70 -14.24
N ALA A 211 4.68 -3.56 -12.92
CA ALA A 211 5.57 -2.78 -12.07
C ALA A 211 6.94 -3.43 -11.84
N GLY A 212 7.08 -4.74 -12.09
CA GLY A 212 8.32 -5.49 -11.84
C GLY A 212 8.67 -5.54 -10.36
N VAL A 213 7.71 -5.97 -9.52
CA VAL A 213 7.90 -6.02 -8.07
C VAL A 213 8.87 -7.14 -7.65
N ALA A 214 9.63 -6.87 -6.59
CA ALA A 214 10.58 -7.83 -6.04
C ALA A 214 9.87 -8.81 -5.09
N THR A 215 9.81 -10.07 -5.51
CA THR A 215 9.34 -11.23 -4.73
C THR A 215 10.02 -12.50 -5.27
N ASP A 216 9.73 -13.65 -4.69
CA ASP A 216 10.18 -14.96 -5.16
C ASP A 216 9.05 -15.98 -4.93
N PRO A 217 8.32 -16.37 -5.98
CA PRO A 217 7.20 -17.32 -5.89
C PRO A 217 7.56 -18.68 -5.29
N THR A 218 8.85 -19.05 -5.28
CA THR A 218 9.32 -20.31 -4.71
C THR A 218 9.57 -20.24 -3.20
N LYS A 219 9.61 -19.04 -2.63
CA LYS A 219 9.92 -18.82 -1.20
C LYS A 219 8.65 -18.86 -0.37
N LYS A 220 8.42 -20.01 0.27
CA LYS A 220 7.28 -20.25 1.18
C LYS A 220 7.13 -19.21 2.31
N GLN A 221 8.20 -18.54 2.71
CA GLN A 221 8.13 -17.46 3.70
C GLN A 221 7.27 -16.29 3.20
N ILE A 222 7.34 -15.94 1.91
CA ILE A 222 6.65 -14.78 1.31
C ILE A 222 5.58 -15.15 0.29
N VAL A 223 5.53 -16.40 -0.16
CA VAL A 223 4.49 -16.86 -1.10
C VAL A 223 3.90 -18.19 -0.65
N ARG A 224 2.57 -18.24 -0.56
CA ARG A 224 1.79 -19.47 -0.51
C ARG A 224 0.78 -19.39 -1.65
N ASN A 225 1.11 -20.01 -2.77
CA ASN A 225 0.33 -19.94 -4.00
C ASN A 225 -0.76 -21.03 -4.03
N GLY A 226 -1.96 -20.68 -4.48
CA GLY A 226 -3.12 -21.57 -4.60
C GLY A 226 -4.38 -20.79 -4.97
N GLY A 227 -5.55 -21.42 -4.88
CA GLY A 227 -6.81 -20.84 -5.36
C GLY A 227 -6.99 -21.03 -6.88
N PRO A 228 -7.65 -20.10 -7.60
CA PRO A 228 -7.92 -20.27 -9.03
C PRO A 228 -6.64 -20.42 -9.88
N ASP A 229 -6.70 -21.24 -10.93
CA ASP A 229 -5.53 -21.56 -11.76
C ASP A 229 -4.88 -20.33 -12.40
N ASP A 230 -5.68 -19.35 -12.84
CA ASP A 230 -5.18 -18.12 -13.45
C ASP A 230 -4.49 -17.20 -12.43
N VAL A 231 -4.96 -17.18 -11.19
CA VAL A 231 -4.29 -16.52 -10.06
C VAL A 231 -2.95 -17.20 -9.79
N GLN A 232 -2.93 -18.53 -9.76
CA GLN A 232 -1.69 -19.28 -9.52
C GLN A 232 -0.65 -19.05 -10.61
N GLU A 233 -1.06 -19.04 -11.87
CA GLU A 233 -0.21 -18.72 -13.02
C GLU A 233 0.38 -17.33 -12.88
N LEU A 234 -0.45 -16.31 -12.65
CA LEU A 234 0.00 -14.92 -12.49
C LEU A 234 0.99 -14.75 -11.33
N VAL A 235 0.76 -15.41 -10.18
CA VAL A 235 1.71 -15.40 -9.06
C VAL A 235 3.04 -16.04 -9.47
N GLY A 236 3.01 -17.12 -10.25
CA GLY A 236 4.20 -17.80 -10.75
C GLY A 236 5.06 -16.95 -11.69
N GLU A 237 4.48 -15.95 -12.35
CA GLU A 237 5.17 -15.02 -13.25
C GLU A 237 5.79 -13.80 -12.54
N LEU A 238 5.59 -13.64 -11.24
CA LEU A 238 6.15 -12.53 -10.47
C LEU A 238 7.60 -12.80 -10.03
N GLY A 239 8.29 -11.74 -9.58
CA GLY A 239 9.70 -11.86 -9.19
C GLY A 239 10.64 -11.84 -10.40
N GLU A 240 10.20 -11.27 -11.52
CA GLU A 240 10.99 -11.02 -12.71
C GLU A 240 10.85 -9.57 -13.17
N LEU A 241 11.89 -9.05 -13.84
CA LEU A 241 11.83 -7.73 -14.46
C LEU A 241 11.07 -7.79 -15.80
N PRO A 242 10.10 -6.90 -16.03
CA PRO A 242 9.45 -6.78 -17.32
C PRO A 242 10.46 -6.44 -18.43
N LYS A 243 10.23 -6.98 -19.63
CA LYS A 243 11.01 -6.62 -20.82
C LYS A 243 10.91 -5.12 -21.06
N LYS A 244 12.05 -4.45 -21.27
CA LYS A 244 12.09 -3.02 -21.61
C LYS A 244 11.28 -2.77 -22.89
N LYS A 245 10.39 -1.78 -22.83
CA LYS A 245 9.56 -1.35 -23.96
C LYS A 245 10.26 -0.21 -24.71
N LYS A 246 10.07 -0.16 -26.04
CA LYS A 246 10.59 0.93 -26.88
C LYS A 246 9.59 2.09 -26.89
N PRO A 247 10.02 3.36 -26.94
CA PRO A 247 9.13 4.53 -26.94
C PRO A 247 8.00 4.51 -27.98
N SER A 248 8.19 3.84 -29.13
CA SER A 248 7.17 3.69 -30.19
C SER A 248 6.11 2.61 -29.91
N THR A 249 5.95 2.15 -28.66
CA THR A 249 4.92 1.17 -28.28
C THR A 249 3.65 1.86 -27.79
N ALA A 250 2.52 1.17 -27.87
CA ALA A 250 1.22 1.73 -27.47
C ALA A 250 1.23 2.18 -26.00
N THR A 251 0.49 3.24 -25.66
CA THR A 251 0.44 3.82 -24.31
C THR A 251 0.16 2.80 -23.19
N GLY A 252 -0.68 1.79 -23.46
CA GLY A 252 -1.00 0.70 -22.52
C GLY A 252 0.17 -0.24 -22.18
N ASP A 253 1.30 -0.15 -22.88
CA ASP A 253 2.53 -0.89 -22.55
C ASP A 253 3.36 -0.20 -21.44
N PHE A 254 3.11 1.08 -21.16
CA PHE A 254 3.90 1.88 -20.22
C PHE A 254 3.26 2.03 -18.85
N PHE A 255 1.93 2.00 -18.80
CA PHE A 255 1.15 1.97 -17.58
C PHE A 255 -0.22 1.32 -17.82
N THR A 256 -0.88 0.94 -16.74
CA THR A 256 -2.30 0.54 -16.77
C THR A 256 -3.13 1.43 -15.85
N ARG A 257 -4.41 1.62 -16.20
CA ARG A 257 -5.44 2.23 -15.36
C ARG A 257 -6.64 1.26 -15.32
N ARG A 258 -7.12 0.92 -14.13
CA ARG A 258 -8.28 0.04 -13.92
C ARG A 258 -9.15 0.59 -12.81
N ASP A 259 -10.45 0.67 -13.06
CA ASP A 259 -11.43 0.93 -12.03
C ASP A 259 -11.83 -0.42 -11.42
N LEU A 260 -11.46 -0.67 -10.17
CA LEU A 260 -11.77 -1.93 -9.47
C LEU A 260 -13.25 -1.98 -9.07
N SER A 261 -13.73 -3.15 -8.65
CA SER A 261 -15.13 -3.36 -8.24
C SER A 261 -15.58 -2.41 -7.13
N THR A 262 -14.66 -2.02 -6.24
CA THR A 262 -14.82 -1.06 -5.14
C THR A 262 -14.77 0.40 -5.58
N LYS A 263 -14.67 0.67 -6.89
CA LYS A 263 -14.47 2.01 -7.50
C LYS A 263 -13.15 2.69 -7.16
N VAL A 264 -12.23 1.96 -6.52
CA VAL A 264 -10.84 2.40 -6.38
C VAL A 264 -10.14 2.28 -7.73
N ILE A 265 -9.42 3.32 -8.13
CA ILE A 265 -8.62 3.31 -9.35
C ILE A 265 -7.26 2.70 -9.02
N LEU A 266 -6.90 1.62 -9.71
CA LEU A 266 -5.56 1.06 -9.72
C LEU A 266 -4.79 1.63 -10.92
N ILE A 267 -3.63 2.22 -10.64
CA ILE A 267 -2.67 2.65 -11.65
C ILE A 267 -1.37 1.87 -11.45
N ALA A 268 -0.90 1.17 -12.48
CA ALA A 268 0.42 0.53 -12.46
C ALA A 268 1.36 1.23 -13.44
N LYS A 269 2.45 1.78 -12.94
CA LYS A 269 3.52 2.37 -13.75
C LYS A 269 4.62 1.32 -13.99
N THR A 270 5.09 1.20 -15.22
CA THR A 270 6.24 0.35 -15.56
C THR A 270 7.57 1.11 -15.38
N ALA A 271 8.69 0.37 -15.33
CA ALA A 271 10.03 0.96 -15.36
C ALA A 271 10.41 1.54 -16.74
N SER A 272 9.70 1.16 -17.81
CA SER A 272 9.93 1.70 -19.16
C SER A 272 9.36 3.10 -19.33
N LEU A 273 8.37 3.49 -18.51
CA LEU A 273 7.87 4.85 -18.42
C LEU A 273 8.85 5.70 -17.59
N THR A 274 9.92 6.19 -18.21
CA THR A 274 10.97 6.98 -17.54
C THR A 274 10.53 8.43 -17.33
N ALA A 275 9.58 8.61 -16.41
CA ALA A 275 8.91 9.89 -16.15
C ALA A 275 8.61 10.09 -14.66
N PRO A 276 8.50 11.34 -14.19
CA PRO A 276 8.29 11.64 -12.78
C PRO A 276 6.92 11.14 -12.28
N PRO A 277 6.86 10.36 -11.18
CA PRO A 277 5.69 9.51 -10.90
C PRO A 277 4.39 10.26 -10.64
N TRP A 278 4.43 11.38 -9.92
CA TRP A 278 3.20 12.10 -9.55
C TRP A 278 2.64 12.92 -10.72
N GLU A 279 3.48 13.41 -11.62
CA GLU A 279 3.03 13.98 -12.89
C GLU A 279 2.41 12.91 -13.80
N VAL A 280 2.94 11.67 -13.81
CA VAL A 280 2.29 10.55 -14.52
C VAL A 280 0.89 10.29 -13.95
N VAL A 281 0.75 10.20 -12.62
CA VAL A 281 -0.55 9.99 -11.97
C VAL A 281 -1.52 11.13 -12.30
N SER A 282 -1.08 12.37 -12.16
CA SER A 282 -1.85 13.56 -12.51
C SER A 282 -2.37 13.52 -13.95
N ALA A 283 -1.50 13.19 -14.91
CA ALA A 283 -1.87 13.07 -16.31
C ALA A 283 -2.91 11.95 -16.56
N ILE A 284 -2.73 10.78 -15.93
CA ILE A 284 -3.69 9.65 -16.00
C ILE A 284 -5.03 10.03 -15.36
N LEU A 285 -5.01 10.85 -14.31
CA LEU A 285 -6.19 11.43 -13.67
C LEU A 285 -6.65 12.71 -14.38
N SER A 286 -6.52 12.76 -15.71
CA SER A 286 -7.00 13.86 -16.57
C SER A 286 -6.39 15.23 -16.28
N GLY A 287 -5.13 15.28 -15.87
CA GLY A 287 -4.42 16.53 -15.54
C GLY A 287 -4.85 17.14 -14.21
N THR A 288 -5.32 16.32 -13.27
CA THR A 288 -5.74 16.77 -11.94
C THR A 288 -4.55 17.41 -11.21
N ALA A 289 -4.74 18.61 -10.65
CA ALA A 289 -3.72 19.21 -9.80
C ALA A 289 -3.63 18.45 -8.48
N GLU A 290 -2.43 18.25 -7.95
CA GLU A 290 -2.20 17.37 -6.79
C GLU A 290 -1.32 18.05 -5.73
N ARG A 291 -1.56 17.70 -4.47
CA ARG A 291 -0.64 17.95 -3.36
C ARG A 291 -0.20 16.61 -2.79
N SER A 292 1.11 16.35 -2.75
CA SER A 292 1.66 15.08 -2.29
C SER A 292 2.64 15.24 -1.12
N ALA A 293 2.51 14.37 -0.12
CA ALA A 293 3.48 14.17 0.93
C ALA A 293 4.30 12.92 0.60
N THR A 294 5.55 13.13 0.21
CA THR A 294 6.43 12.05 -0.22
C THR A 294 7.84 12.20 0.36
N TRP A 295 8.63 11.12 0.32
CA TRP A 295 10.05 11.18 0.64
C TRP A 295 10.80 12.11 -0.34
N TRP A 296 10.96 13.38 0.03
CA TRP A 296 11.61 14.39 -0.81
C TRP A 296 13.11 14.51 -0.51
N THR A 297 13.96 13.92 -1.36
CA THR A 297 15.43 14.03 -1.26
C THR A 297 16.13 13.99 -2.62
N LYS A 298 17.46 14.13 -2.66
CA LYS A 298 18.25 14.19 -3.90
C LYS A 298 18.16 12.86 -4.69
N PRO A 299 18.02 12.90 -6.03
CA PRO A 299 17.73 14.08 -6.86
C PRO A 299 16.29 14.55 -6.63
N LYS A 300 16.15 15.82 -6.25
CA LYS A 300 14.86 16.41 -5.86
C LYS A 300 14.11 16.83 -7.10
N ILE A 301 12.86 16.40 -7.23
CA ILE A 301 11.93 17.04 -8.15
C ILE A 301 11.22 18.18 -7.38
N PRO A 302 11.30 19.44 -7.84
CA PRO A 302 10.60 20.57 -7.24
C PRO A 302 9.09 20.48 -7.47
N SER A 303 8.32 21.31 -6.76
CA SER A 303 6.89 21.49 -7.04
C SER A 303 6.70 22.10 -8.44
N THR A 304 5.60 21.74 -9.10
CA THR A 304 5.26 22.21 -10.45
C THR A 304 4.01 23.08 -10.46
N ASN A 305 3.93 24.02 -11.40
CA ASN A 305 2.74 24.82 -11.72
C ASN A 305 2.33 24.61 -13.18
N LYS A 306 1.29 25.32 -13.64
CA LYS A 306 0.75 25.21 -14.99
C LYS A 306 1.76 25.52 -16.11
N ASN A 307 2.82 26.27 -15.80
CA ASN A 307 3.86 26.67 -16.75
C ASN A 307 5.12 25.79 -16.67
N SER A 308 5.22 24.91 -15.66
CA SER A 308 6.37 24.02 -15.51
C SER A 308 6.45 23.05 -16.68
N LYS A 309 7.66 22.88 -17.24
CA LYS A 309 7.91 21.93 -18.32
C LYS A 309 8.29 20.57 -17.74
N VAL A 310 7.59 19.52 -18.19
CA VAL A 310 7.82 18.12 -17.79
C VAL A 310 8.25 17.31 -19.02
N LYS A 311 9.44 17.61 -19.56
CA LYS A 311 9.92 17.00 -20.82
C LYS A 311 10.17 15.50 -20.72
N CYS A 312 10.35 14.94 -19.54
CA CYS A 312 10.48 13.48 -19.38
C CYS A 312 9.20 12.70 -19.72
N LEU A 313 8.06 13.38 -19.93
CA LEU A 313 6.83 12.76 -20.44
C LEU A 313 6.73 12.75 -21.97
N GLU A 314 7.51 13.58 -22.69
CA GLU A 314 7.37 13.77 -24.14
C GLU A 314 7.49 12.50 -24.98
N PRO A 315 8.33 11.49 -24.64
CA PRO A 315 8.36 10.22 -25.38
C PRO A 315 7.09 9.38 -25.23
N PHE A 316 6.15 9.75 -24.37
CA PHE A 316 4.99 8.96 -24.01
C PHE A 316 3.72 9.74 -24.34
N GLU A 317 2.87 9.16 -25.18
CA GLU A 317 1.59 9.76 -25.54
C GLU A 317 0.59 9.55 -24.40
N LEU A 318 0.31 10.64 -23.67
CA LEU A 318 -0.72 10.71 -22.64
C LEU A 318 -1.88 11.58 -23.13
N ASP A 319 -3.11 11.16 -22.86
CA ASP A 319 -4.33 11.86 -23.30
C ASP A 319 -4.41 13.30 -22.78
N LYS A 320 -3.81 13.55 -21.60
CA LYS A 320 -3.77 14.85 -20.93
C LYS A 320 -2.37 15.15 -20.44
N LYS A 321 -2.03 16.44 -20.45
CA LYS A 321 -0.84 16.95 -19.77
C LYS A 321 -1.03 16.85 -18.25
N PRO A 322 0.06 16.65 -17.49
CA PRO A 322 -0.03 16.72 -16.03
C PRO A 322 -0.50 18.10 -15.58
N GLY A 323 -1.30 18.10 -14.51
CA GLY A 323 -1.58 19.30 -13.73
C GLY A 323 -0.42 19.66 -12.80
N PRO A 324 -0.51 20.81 -12.10
CA PRO A 324 0.42 21.17 -11.03
C PRO A 324 0.54 20.09 -9.95
N VAL A 325 1.76 19.80 -9.51
CA VAL A 325 2.05 18.90 -8.38
C VAL A 325 2.82 19.67 -7.31
N ALA A 326 2.18 19.92 -6.17
CA ALA A 326 2.78 20.57 -5.01
C ALA A 326 3.33 19.52 -4.03
N ILE A 327 4.57 19.70 -3.56
CA ILE A 327 5.19 18.76 -2.60
C ILE A 327 5.13 19.32 -1.18
N ALA A 328 4.40 18.65 -0.31
CA ALA A 328 4.30 18.98 1.10
C ALA A 328 5.61 18.64 1.85
N LEU A 329 6.22 19.64 2.46
CA LEU A 329 7.41 19.51 3.32
C LEU A 329 7.03 19.39 4.80
N THR A 330 5.90 19.97 5.17
CA THR A 330 5.30 19.87 6.50
C THR A 330 3.79 19.65 6.39
N GLY A 331 3.22 19.16 7.47
CA GLY A 331 1.79 18.93 7.68
C GLY A 331 1.44 19.18 9.15
N ALA A 332 0.22 18.86 9.56
CA ALA A 332 -0.19 18.97 10.95
C ALA A 332 -1.19 17.89 11.36
N TRP A 333 -1.21 17.55 12.65
CA TRP A 333 -2.27 16.76 13.25
C TRP A 333 -2.62 17.32 14.62
N LYS A 334 -3.89 17.74 14.79
CA LYS A 334 -4.36 18.42 16.02
C LYS A 334 -3.41 19.55 16.45
N ASP A 335 -3.10 20.43 15.50
CA ASP A 335 -2.21 21.58 15.65
C ASP A 335 -0.74 21.24 15.97
N GLN A 336 -0.36 19.96 15.96
CA GLN A 336 1.01 19.53 16.13
C GLN A 336 1.70 19.35 14.76
N PRO A 337 2.86 20.00 14.52
CA PRO A 337 3.51 19.98 13.22
C PRO A 337 4.13 18.62 12.91
N ILE A 338 3.91 18.14 11.68
CA ILE A 338 4.50 16.93 11.11
C ILE A 338 5.55 17.33 10.06
N LYS A 339 6.75 16.77 10.15
CA LYS A 339 7.80 16.85 9.13
C LYS A 339 7.58 15.78 8.07
N LEU A 340 7.38 16.22 6.82
CA LEU A 340 7.02 15.37 5.68
C LEU A 340 8.13 15.23 4.63
N ASN A 341 9.29 15.84 4.82
CA ASN A 341 10.47 15.62 3.98
C ASN A 341 11.42 14.55 4.55
N ALA A 342 12.38 14.12 3.74
CA ALA A 342 13.39 13.15 4.16
C ALA A 342 14.29 13.69 5.30
N PRO A 343 14.75 12.83 6.23
CA PRO A 343 14.50 11.39 6.32
C PRO A 343 13.24 11.04 7.14
N SER A 344 12.40 12.02 7.47
CA SER A 344 11.31 11.87 8.43
C SER A 344 10.02 11.30 7.85
N ASN A 345 9.95 11.03 6.54
CA ASN A 345 8.71 10.60 5.91
C ASN A 345 8.94 9.62 4.75
N HIS A 346 8.53 8.37 4.93
CA HIS A 346 8.41 7.36 3.88
C HIS A 346 7.02 7.28 3.26
N ALA A 347 5.99 7.87 3.88
CA ALA A 347 4.64 7.87 3.32
C ALA A 347 4.65 8.53 1.95
N LYS A 348 3.78 8.05 1.07
CA LYS A 348 3.64 8.50 -0.32
C LYS A 348 2.16 8.64 -0.58
N ILE A 349 1.63 9.74 -0.07
CA ILE A 349 0.20 10.03 -0.13
C ILE A 349 0.00 11.36 -0.84
N GLY A 350 -1.15 11.54 -1.47
CA GLY A 350 -1.52 12.81 -2.05
C GLY A 350 -3.01 13.00 -2.13
N VAL A 351 -3.42 14.23 -2.41
CA VAL A 351 -4.80 14.61 -2.65
C VAL A 351 -4.89 15.45 -3.93
N SER A 352 -6.02 15.39 -4.61
CA SER A 352 -6.37 16.41 -5.60
C SER A 352 -6.43 17.79 -4.92
N SER A 353 -5.91 18.83 -5.56
CA SER A 353 -5.95 20.22 -5.06
C SER A 353 -6.85 21.13 -5.89
N ALA A 354 -7.30 20.66 -7.06
CA ALA A 354 -8.28 21.32 -7.90
C ALA A 354 -8.99 20.28 -8.79
N GLY A 355 -10.17 20.63 -9.30
CA GLY A 355 -10.99 19.77 -10.15
C GLY A 355 -12.32 19.39 -9.49
N GLY A 356 -13.07 18.49 -10.13
CA GLY A 356 -14.37 18.03 -9.65
C GLY A 356 -14.34 16.79 -8.76
N HIS A 357 -13.16 16.21 -8.55
CA HIS A 357 -12.97 14.97 -7.77
C HIS A 357 -12.29 15.25 -6.43
N SER A 358 -12.59 14.42 -5.44
CA SER A 358 -11.96 14.42 -4.12
C SER A 358 -11.01 13.22 -3.99
N TYR A 359 -10.00 13.18 -4.85
CA TYR A 359 -9.08 12.07 -4.94
C TYR A 359 -8.11 12.04 -3.76
N VAL A 360 -7.93 10.85 -3.18
CA VAL A 360 -6.86 10.50 -2.25
C VAL A 360 -6.03 9.40 -2.89
N ILE A 361 -4.73 9.65 -3.00
CA ILE A 361 -3.78 8.84 -3.77
C ILE A 361 -2.78 8.19 -2.81
N PHE A 362 -2.62 6.87 -2.89
CA PHE A 362 -1.62 6.10 -2.16
C PHE A 362 -0.64 5.46 -3.14
N GLY A 363 0.66 5.73 -3.00
CA GLY A 363 1.65 5.36 -4.01
C GLY A 363 2.83 4.53 -3.51
N ASP A 364 3.42 3.78 -4.41
CA ASP A 364 4.71 3.12 -4.18
C ASP A 364 5.90 4.05 -4.43
N LEU A 365 5.75 5.04 -5.31
CA LEU A 365 6.85 5.89 -5.77
C LEU A 365 6.84 7.26 -5.10
N ASN A 366 7.99 7.68 -4.56
CA ASN A 366 8.17 9.03 -4.04
C ASN A 366 8.54 10.02 -5.16
N GLN A 367 8.62 11.32 -4.83
CA GLN A 367 8.95 12.37 -5.79
C GLN A 367 10.47 12.62 -5.88
N GLN A 368 11.21 11.61 -6.35
CA GLN A 368 12.65 11.72 -6.66
C GLN A 368 12.96 11.31 -8.09
N GLY A 369 13.76 12.13 -8.77
CA GLY A 369 14.12 11.90 -10.18
C GLY A 369 14.37 13.21 -10.91
N ALA A 370 13.84 13.32 -12.13
CA ALA A 370 13.99 14.48 -13.00
C ALA A 370 12.67 14.87 -13.68
N LEU A 371 12.42 16.16 -13.84
CA LEU A 371 11.30 16.67 -14.66
C LEU A 371 11.66 16.74 -16.15
N ASN A 372 12.94 16.95 -16.46
CA ASN A 372 13.44 17.25 -17.80
C ASN A 372 14.77 16.53 -18.06
N PRO A 373 15.10 16.18 -19.32
CA PRO A 373 16.40 15.65 -19.70
C PRO A 373 17.58 16.59 -19.33
N PRO A 374 18.79 16.04 -19.14
CA PRO A 374 19.13 14.61 -19.12
C PRO A 374 18.67 13.90 -17.83
N GLY A 375 18.63 12.56 -17.84
CA GLY A 375 18.39 11.74 -16.64
C GLY A 375 16.92 11.40 -16.35
N CYS A 376 16.09 11.26 -17.39
CA CYS A 376 14.68 10.90 -17.23
C CYS A 376 14.44 9.50 -16.62
N ASP A 377 15.44 8.63 -16.58
CA ASP A 377 15.41 7.32 -15.93
C ASP A 377 15.91 7.33 -14.47
N SER A 378 16.32 8.49 -13.96
CA SER A 378 16.90 8.62 -12.62
C SER A 378 15.89 8.31 -11.51
N SER A 379 16.37 7.60 -10.47
CA SER A 379 15.65 7.36 -9.22
C SER A 379 14.27 6.72 -9.43
N GLN A 380 13.16 7.36 -9.03
CA GLN A 380 11.85 6.74 -9.17
C GLN A 380 11.28 6.84 -10.59
N ASN A 381 11.81 7.75 -11.42
CA ASN A 381 11.33 7.85 -12.80
C ASN A 381 11.52 6.54 -13.56
N GLY A 382 12.68 5.89 -13.43
CA GLY A 382 13.01 4.64 -14.10
C GLY A 382 12.54 3.37 -13.37
N ARG A 383 11.63 3.48 -12.41
CA ARG A 383 11.12 2.35 -11.62
C ARG A 383 9.62 2.18 -11.78
N GLY A 384 9.16 0.93 -11.67
CA GLY A 384 7.75 0.63 -11.61
C GLY A 384 7.14 0.78 -10.21
N GLY A 385 5.82 0.81 -10.14
CA GLY A 385 5.09 0.89 -8.88
C GLY A 385 3.58 1.04 -9.11
N LEU A 386 2.82 0.79 -8.06
CA LEU A 386 1.37 0.93 -8.03
C LEU A 386 0.94 2.22 -7.33
N PHE A 387 -0.21 2.72 -7.75
CA PHE A 387 -0.98 3.73 -7.05
C PHE A 387 -2.43 3.27 -6.92
N PHE A 388 -3.02 3.52 -5.76
CA PHE A 388 -4.44 3.35 -5.49
C PHE A 388 -5.07 4.71 -5.26
N VAL A 389 -6.17 5.00 -5.95
CA VAL A 389 -6.86 6.30 -5.88
C VAL A 389 -8.30 6.10 -5.47
N ILE A 390 -8.72 6.79 -4.41
CA ILE A 390 -10.10 6.80 -3.92
C ILE A 390 -10.68 8.18 -4.14
N ASP A 391 -11.89 8.27 -4.71
CA ASP A 391 -12.67 9.50 -4.70
C ASP A 391 -13.59 9.51 -3.46
N ASN A 392 -13.19 10.22 -2.41
CA ASN A 392 -13.94 10.25 -1.15
C ASN A 392 -13.71 11.57 -0.41
N LYS A 393 -14.74 12.43 -0.42
CA LYS A 393 -14.62 13.78 0.14
C LYS A 393 -14.22 13.84 1.62
N PRO A 394 -14.86 13.09 2.56
CA PRO A 394 -14.44 13.13 3.96
C PRO A 394 -12.99 12.70 4.20
N LEU A 395 -12.53 11.66 3.50
CA LEU A 395 -11.14 11.22 3.56
C LEU A 395 -10.22 12.29 3.00
N HIS A 396 -10.54 12.76 1.78
CA HIS A 396 -9.82 13.81 1.08
C HIS A 396 -9.59 15.03 1.96
N ASP A 397 -10.66 15.61 2.51
CA ASP A 397 -10.56 16.82 3.32
C ASP A 397 -9.62 16.59 4.52
N SER A 398 -9.77 15.45 5.20
CA SER A 398 -8.91 15.15 6.36
C SER A 398 -7.44 14.83 6.02
N VAL A 399 -7.17 14.24 4.84
CA VAL A 399 -5.81 14.02 4.36
C VAL A 399 -5.20 15.32 3.85
N ALA A 400 -6.00 16.19 3.20
CA ALA A 400 -5.59 17.52 2.79
C ALA A 400 -5.14 18.34 4.00
N ASP A 401 -5.94 18.37 5.07
CA ASP A 401 -5.60 19.01 6.34
C ASP A 401 -4.30 18.42 6.95
N LEU A 402 -4.16 17.08 6.93
CA LEU A 402 -2.99 16.39 7.46
C LEU A 402 -1.68 16.84 6.78
N ILE A 403 -1.72 17.07 5.48
CA ILE A 403 -0.54 17.44 4.68
C ILE A 403 -0.52 18.92 4.33
N ASP A 404 -1.39 19.74 4.92
CA ASP A 404 -1.38 21.19 4.72
C ASP A 404 -0.22 21.83 5.49
N GLY A 405 0.58 22.62 4.78
CA GLY A 405 1.84 23.14 5.31
C GLY A 405 2.82 23.59 4.22
N ASP A 406 4.08 23.71 4.61
CA ASP A 406 5.15 24.21 3.75
C ASP A 406 5.25 23.42 2.47
N THR A 407 5.55 24.11 1.37
CA THR A 407 5.63 23.52 0.03
C THR A 407 7.05 23.62 -0.50
N ALA A 408 7.51 22.58 -1.20
CA ALA A 408 8.82 22.60 -1.84
C ALA A 408 8.91 23.71 -2.90
N PRO A 409 10.11 24.26 -3.17
CA PRO A 409 10.28 25.30 -4.17
C PRO A 409 9.66 24.94 -5.52
N MET A 410 9.10 25.95 -6.19
CA MET A 410 8.53 25.81 -7.52
C MET A 410 9.61 25.78 -8.59
N LYS A 411 9.30 25.19 -9.75
CA LYS A 411 10.13 25.27 -10.96
C LYS A 411 9.39 25.85 -12.16
#